data_AF-A0A316ESN5-F1
#
_entry.id   AF-A0A316ESN5-F1
#
_cell.length_a   1.000
_cell.length_b   1.000
_cell.length_c   1.000
_cell.angle_alpha   90.00
_cell.angle_beta   90.00
_cell.angle_gamma   90.00
#
_symmetry.space_group_name_H-M   'P 1'
#
loop_
_entity.id
_entity.type
_entity.pdbx_description
1 polymer ?
#
loop_
_entity_poly.entity_id
_entity_poly.type
_entity_poly.pdbx_seq_one_letter_code
_entity_poly.pdbx_strand_id
1 'polypeptide(L)' 'MPDFPDGPRKHLLPKCEEVHFLTMKGMDQPLTWVERVRMRMHLAICDACTNFNGQMRIMRNAMRRLGQQEPGERDD' A
#
# COMPACT_ATOMS: atom_id res chain seq x y z
N MET A 1 20.28 13.48 7.96
CA MET A 1 18.97 14.16 8.03
C MET A 1 18.19 13.76 6.80
N PRO A 2 16.98 13.18 6.89
CA PRO A 2 16.14 13.06 5.71
C PRO A 2 15.46 14.40 5.48
N ASP A 3 15.72 14.96 4.32
CA ASP A 3 15.02 16.08 3.70
C ASP A 3 13.52 15.70 3.60
N PHE A 4 12.64 16.39 4.33
CA PHE A 4 11.19 16.30 4.16
C PHE A 4 10.69 17.54 3.40
N PRO A 5 10.85 17.62 2.07
CA PRO A 5 10.08 18.58 1.29
C PRO A 5 8.74 17.92 0.92
N ASP A 6 7.68 18.72 0.92
CA ASP A 6 6.35 18.36 0.44
C ASP A 6 5.50 17.48 1.40
N GLY A 7 4.71 18.17 2.23
CA GLY A 7 3.41 17.68 2.67
C GLY A 7 2.53 17.24 1.48
N PRO A 8 1.34 16.65 1.71
CA PRO A 8 0.62 15.83 0.73
C PRO A 8 0.20 16.62 -0.52
N ARG A 9 1.14 16.78 -1.46
CA ARG A 9 0.89 17.40 -2.76
C ARG A 9 0.24 16.34 -3.62
N LYS A 10 -1.08 16.44 -3.71
CA LYS A 10 -1.96 15.65 -4.58
C LYS A 10 -1.62 15.89 -6.05
N HIS A 11 -0.44 15.47 -6.51
CA HIS A 11 -0.06 15.53 -7.91
C HIS A 11 -0.98 14.62 -8.73
N LEU A 12 -1.36 15.07 -9.93
CA LEU A 12 -2.27 14.34 -10.82
C LEU A 12 -1.64 13.01 -11.28
N LEU A 13 -0.32 13.03 -11.52
CA LEU A 13 0.54 11.88 -11.70
C LEU A 13 1.38 11.71 -10.42
N PRO A 14 1.07 10.72 -9.56
CA PRO A 14 1.89 10.48 -8.37
C PRO A 14 3.28 10.02 -8.81
N LYS A 15 4.32 10.47 -8.10
CA LYS A 15 5.70 9.98 -8.29
C LYS A 15 5.86 8.60 -7.64
N CYS A 16 6.92 7.89 -7.98
CA CYS A 16 7.24 6.58 -7.38
C CYS A 16 7.22 6.63 -5.83
N GLU A 17 7.77 7.69 -5.25
CA GLU A 17 7.78 7.93 -3.80
C GLU A 17 6.36 8.03 -3.21
N GLU A 18 5.47 8.77 -3.88
CA GLU A 18 4.09 8.92 -3.41
C GLU A 18 3.31 7.61 -3.58
N VAL A 19 3.60 6.82 -4.60
CA VAL A 19 3.05 5.45 -4.74
C VAL A 19 3.54 4.54 -3.63
N HIS A 20 4.79 4.67 -3.20
CA HIS A 20 5.33 3.91 -2.06
C HIS A 20 4.63 4.33 -0.77
N PHE A 21 4.45 5.64 -0.56
CA PHE A 21 3.71 6.18 0.57
C PHE A 21 2.25 5.71 0.57
N LEU A 22 1.54 5.79 -0.56
CA LEU A 22 0.17 5.28 -0.69
C LEU A 22 0.10 3.77 -0.51
N THR A 23 1.09 3.01 -0.95
CA THR A 23 1.14 1.56 -0.74
C THR A 23 1.28 1.24 0.75
N MET A 24 2.17 1.93 1.46
CA MET A 24 2.34 1.78 2.92
C MET A 24 1.11 2.24 3.69
N LYS A 25 0.60 3.44 3.38
CA LYS A 25 -0.65 3.95 3.93
C LYS A 25 -1.78 2.96 3.69
N GLY A 26 -1.84 2.35 2.50
CA GLY A 26 -2.81 1.33 2.14
C GLY A 26 -2.72 0.06 2.96
N MET A 27 -1.56 -0.26 3.55
CA MET A 27 -1.39 -1.39 4.45
C MET A 27 -2.06 -1.15 5.81
N ASP A 28 -1.84 0.04 6.37
CA ASP A 28 -2.34 0.44 7.69
C ASP A 28 -3.80 0.92 7.63
N GLN A 29 -4.12 1.78 6.66
CA GLN A 29 -5.42 2.42 6.47
C GLN A 29 -5.99 2.21 5.06
N PRO A 30 -7.32 2.18 4.90
CA PRO A 30 -7.93 2.12 3.57
C PRO A 30 -7.66 3.41 2.79
N LEU A 31 -7.07 3.25 1.59
CA LEU A 31 -6.93 4.35 0.63
C LEU A 31 -8.30 4.82 0.12
N THR A 32 -8.42 6.14 -0.12
CA THR A 32 -9.59 6.70 -0.79
C THR A 32 -9.67 6.24 -2.25
N TRP A 33 -10.86 6.27 -2.83
CA TRP A 33 -11.09 5.88 -4.22
C TRP A 33 -10.17 6.63 -5.21
N VAL A 34 -9.97 7.93 -4.99
CA VAL A 34 -9.13 8.77 -5.83
C VAL A 34 -7.65 8.38 -5.75
N GLU A 35 -7.14 8.13 -4.54
CA GLU A 35 -5.76 7.67 -4.32
C GLU A 35 -5.52 6.31 -5.01
N ARG A 36 -6.49 5.39 -4.91
CA ARG A 36 -6.41 4.07 -5.54
C ARG A 36 -6.34 4.15 -7.07
N VAL A 37 -7.11 5.04 -7.69
CA VAL A 37 -7.08 5.24 -9.15
C VAL A 37 -5.75 5.83 -9.60
N ARG A 38 -5.26 6.87 -8.92
CA ARG A 38 -3.95 7.47 -9.23
C ARG A 38 -2.80 6.48 -9.10
N MET A 39 -2.80 5.70 -8.01
CA MET A 39 -1.83 4.64 -7.80
C MET A 39 -1.85 3.66 -8.99
N ARG A 40 -3.03 3.15 -9.36
CA ARG A 40 -3.15 2.20 -10.49
C ARG A 40 -2.66 2.77 -11.82
N MET A 41 -2.93 4.04 -12.11
CA MET A 41 -2.42 4.67 -13.33
C MET A 41 -0.89 4.69 -13.36
N HIS A 42 -0.24 4.99 -12.23
CA HIS A 42 1.23 4.96 -12.15
C HIS A 42 1.77 3.53 -12.24
N LEU A 43 1.13 2.56 -11.59
CA LEU A 43 1.53 1.15 -11.69
C LEU A 43 1.50 0.65 -13.15
N ALA A 44 0.57 1.14 -13.97
CA ALA A 44 0.49 0.75 -15.38
C ALA A 44 1.67 1.24 -16.25
N ILE A 45 2.39 2.29 -15.83
CA ILE A 45 3.59 2.81 -16.52
C ILE A 45 4.90 2.45 -15.80
N CYS A 46 4.77 2.19 -14.50
CA CYS A 46 5.74 1.89 -13.45
C CYS A 46 6.00 0.41 -13.15
N ASP A 47 6.83 -0.33 -13.89
CA ASP A 47 7.10 -1.75 -13.55
C ASP A 47 7.70 -1.94 -12.14
N ALA A 48 8.63 -1.06 -11.74
CA ALA A 48 9.28 -1.14 -10.43
C ALA A 48 8.25 -1.00 -9.29
N CYS A 49 7.36 -0.01 -9.39
CA CYS A 49 6.31 0.19 -8.41
C CYS A 49 5.26 -0.93 -8.45
N THR A 50 4.99 -1.52 -9.62
CA THR A 50 4.08 -2.67 -9.76
C THR A 50 4.61 -3.90 -9.04
N ASN A 51 5.89 -4.20 -9.19
CA ASN A 51 6.52 -5.31 -8.48
C ASN A 51 6.48 -5.08 -6.96
N PHE A 52 6.80 -3.87 -6.50
CA PHE A 52 6.73 -3.52 -5.09
C PHE A 52 5.30 -3.68 -4.51
N ASN A 53 4.28 -3.19 -5.22
CA ASN A 53 2.90 -3.35 -4.81
C ASN A 53 2.49 -4.83 -4.73
N GLY A 54 2.96 -5.65 -5.67
CA GLY A 54 2.79 -7.10 -5.66
C GLY A 54 3.36 -7.75 -4.40
N GLN A 55 4.62 -7.41 -4.03
CA GLN A 55 5.28 -7.92 -2.83
C GLN A 55 4.48 -7.57 -1.55
N MET A 56 4.04 -6.32 -1.41
CA MET A 56 3.25 -5.90 -0.25
C MET A 56 1.89 -6.61 -0.16
N ARG A 57 1.25 -6.90 -1.31
CA ARG A 57 0.00 -7.68 -1.33
C ARG A 57 0.21 -9.12 -0.91
N ILE A 58 1.32 -9.75 -1.30
CA ILE A 58 1.68 -11.09 -0.85
C ILE A 58 1.84 -11.09 0.67
N MET A 59 2.62 -10.15 1.21
CA MET A 59 2.83 -10.02 2.65
C MET A 59 1.49 -9.84 3.39
N ARG A 60 0.63 -8.93 2.92
CA ARG A 60 -0.69 -8.72 3.53
C ARG A 60 -1.58 -9.96 3.46
N ASN A 61 -1.57 -10.69 2.35
CA ASN A 61 -2.34 -11.92 2.23
C ASN A 61 -1.82 -13.02 3.16
N ALA A 62 -0.50 -13.15 3.32
CA ALA A 62 0.10 -14.08 4.28
C ALA A 62 -0.29 -13.71 5.72
N MET A 63 -0.16 -12.43 6.10
CA MET A 63 -0.59 -11.93 7.43
C MET A 63 -2.08 -12.17 7.68
N ARG A 64 -2.95 -11.92 6.69
CA ARG A 64 -4.39 -12.20 6.81
C ARG A 64 -4.65 -13.69 7.00
N ARG A 65 -3.96 -14.56 6.25
CA ARG A 65 -4.10 -16.01 6.40
C ARG A 65 -3.63 -16.49 7.78
N LEU A 66 -2.58 -15.89 8.35
CA LEU A 66 -2.11 -16.20 9.69
C LEU A 66 -3.06 -15.66 10.78
N GLY A 67 -3.54 -14.43 10.66
CA GLY A 67 -4.53 -13.88 11.60
C GLY A 67 -5.91 -14.54 11.53
N GLN A 68 -6.24 -15.22 10.42
CA GLN A 68 -7.43 -16.08 10.31
C GLN A 68 -7.23 -17.46 10.96
N GLN A 69 -5.99 -17.84 11.31
CA GLN A 69 -5.63 -19.10 11.98
C GLN A 69 -5.60 -18.97 13.51
N GLU A 70 -6.22 -17.93 14.08
CA GLU A 70 -6.65 -17.93 15.48
C GLU A 70 -8.13 -18.39 15.52
N PRO A 71 -8.44 -19.70 15.38
CA PRO A 71 -9.69 -20.20 15.90
C PRO A 71 -9.63 -20.03 17.42
N GLY A 72 -10.72 -19.59 18.02
CA GLY A 72 -10.76 -19.31 19.45
C GLY A 72 -10.21 -20.45 20.30
N GLU A 73 -9.10 -20.21 20.99
CA GLU A 73 -8.79 -20.88 22.25
C GLU A 73 -9.68 -20.23 23.33
N ARG A 74 -10.96 -20.59 23.30
CA ARG A 74 -11.89 -20.49 24.43
C ARG A 74 -12.76 -21.72 24.38
N ASP A 75 -12.39 -22.74 25.14
CA ASP A 75 -13.26 -23.55 25.99
C ASP A 75 -12.41 -24.64 26.68
N ASP A 76 -11.94 -24.34 27.91
CA ASP A 76 -12.03 -25.23 29.08
C ASP A 76 -12.03 -24.38 30.36
#